data_AF-A0A7C5NQT0-F1
#
_entry.id   AF-A0A7C5NQT0-F1
#
_cell.length_a   1.000
_cell.length_b   1.000
_cell.length_c   1.000
_cell.angle_alpha   90.00
_cell.angle_beta   90.00
_cell.angle_gamma   90.00
#
_symmetry.space_group_name_H-M   'P 1'
#
loop_
_entity.id
_entity.type
_entity.pdbx_description
1 polymer ?
#
loop_
_entity_poly.entity_id
_entity_poly.type
_entity_poly.pdbx_seq_one_letter_code
_entity_poly.pdbx_strand_id
1 'polypeptide(L)' 'MNFNEIAENITKQAEKVSPLGGTFKLVLDDKVVYIDGSGDKNIVSFDDKEADTVISTSQEALADMISGKLNPM' A
#
# COMPACT_ATOMS: atom_id res chain seq x y z
N MET A 1 -11.21 6.46 7.13
CA MET A 1 -10.14 7.02 6.27
C MET A 1 -10.60 6.92 4.83
N ASN A 2 -10.36 7.95 4.03
CA ASN A 2 -10.56 7.87 2.59
C ASN A 2 -9.26 7.40 1.89
N PHE A 3 -9.36 6.93 0.64
CA PHE A 3 -8.21 6.48 -0.14
C PHE A 3 -7.03 7.46 -0.19
N ASN A 4 -7.27 8.77 -0.31
CA ASN A 4 -6.19 9.75 -0.40
C ASN A 4 -5.36 9.79 0.88
N GLU A 5 -6.01 9.74 2.05
CA GLU A 5 -5.33 9.69 3.34
C GLU A 5 -4.48 8.41 3.49
N ILE A 6 -4.99 7.28 2.98
CA ILE A 6 -4.27 6.01 2.99
C ILE A 6 -3.04 6.09 2.07
N ALA A 7 -3.22 6.57 0.84
CA ALA A 7 -2.16 6.72 -0.14
C ALA A 7 -1.06 7.68 0.33
N GLU A 8 -1.42 8.80 0.95
CA GLU A 8 -0.45 9.74 1.54
C GLU A 8 0.35 9.10 2.67
N ASN A 9 -0.32 8.35 3.56
CA ASN A 9 0.37 7.66 4.65
C ASN A 9 1.32 6.57 4.13
N ILE A 10 0.88 5.79 3.13
CA ILE A 10 1.71 4.79 2.46
C ILE A 10 2.93 5.47 1.82
N THR A 11 2.73 6.59 1.12
CA THR A 11 3.83 7.34 0.48
C THR A 11 4.84 7.83 1.51
N LYS A 12 4.37 8.46 2.60
CA LYS A 12 5.26 8.91 3.69
C LYS A 12 6.01 7.77 4.36
N GLN A 13 5.40 6.59 4.48
CA GLN A 13 6.08 5.41 5.02
C GLN A 13 7.09 4.83 4.02
N ALA A 14 6.71 4.70 2.76
CA ALA A 14 7.59 4.22 1.69
C ALA A 14 8.88 5.05 1.59
N GLU A 15 8.81 6.37 1.79
CA GLU A 15 9.99 7.26 1.83
C GLU A 15 10.90 7.03 3.04
N LYS A 16 10.37 6.55 4.16
CA LYS A 16 11.11 6.34 5.42
C LYS A 16 11.69 4.94 5.56
N VAL A 17 11.09 3.97 4.89
CA VAL A 17 11.52 2.57 4.94
C VAL A 17 12.55 2.35 3.85
N SER A 18 13.54 1.51 4.12
CA SER A 18 14.50 1.05 3.11
C SER A 18 13.77 0.46 1.90
N PRO A 19 14.41 0.41 0.71
CA PRO A 19 13.81 -0.21 -0.46
C PRO A 19 13.34 -1.63 -0.14
N LEU A 20 12.11 -1.95 -0.56
CA LEU A 20 11.50 -3.26 -0.28
C LEU A 20 12.23 -4.43 -0.97
N GLY A 21 13.09 -4.16 -1.95
CA GLY A 21 13.81 -5.17 -2.72
C GLY A 21 12.92 -5.89 -3.74
N GLY A 22 11.73 -5.37 -4.02
CA GLY A 22 10.74 -5.93 -4.92
C GLY A 22 9.55 -4.98 -5.09
N THR A 23 8.48 -5.50 -5.67
CA THR A 23 7.30 -4.73 -6.05
C THR A 23 6.08 -5.13 -5.21
N PHE A 24 5.33 -4.15 -4.73
CA PHE A 24 4.17 -4.34 -3.87
C PHE A 24 2.96 -3.61 -4.42
N LYS A 25 1.83 -4.29 -4.55
CA LYS A 25 0.56 -3.72 -5.00
C LYS A 25 -0.51 -3.89 -3.94
N LEU A 26 -1.14 -2.79 -3.57
CA LEU A 26 -2.32 -2.75 -2.71
C LEU A 26 -3.54 -2.36 -3.54
N VAL A 27 -4.49 -3.27 -3.64
CA VAL A 27 -5.80 -3.03 -4.25
C VAL A 27 -6.79 -2.74 -3.13
N LEU A 28 -7.36 -1.53 -3.16
CA LEU A 28 -8.36 -1.03 -2.24
C LEU A 28 -9.66 -0.79 -3.00
N ASP A 29 -10.56 -1.77 -2.93
CA ASP A 29 -11.77 -1.81 -3.76
C ASP A 29 -11.39 -1.68 -5.26
N ASP A 30 -11.74 -0.56 -5.91
CA ASP A 30 -11.42 -0.27 -7.32
C ASP A 30 -10.15 0.57 -7.52
N LYS A 31 -9.41 0.86 -6.45
CA LYS A 31 -8.23 1.73 -6.50
C LYS A 31 -6.95 0.94 -6.23
N VAL A 32 -5.88 1.30 -6.93
CA VAL A 32 -4.61 0.60 -6.83
C VAL A 32 -3.53 1.55 -6.34
N VAL A 33 -2.72 1.07 -5.40
CA VAL A 33 -1.45 1.68 -4.98
C VAL A 33 -0.36 0.70 -5.29
N TYR A 34 0.59 1.09 -6.13
CA TYR A 34 1.75 0.29 -6.51
C TYR A 34 3.02 0.94 -5.94
N ILE A 35 3.83 0.15 -5.24
CA ILE A 35 5.09 0.55 -4.64
C ILE A 35 6.20 -0.26 -5.30
N ASP A 36 7.09 0.44 -6.00
CA ASP A 36 8.31 -0.14 -6.55
C ASP A 36 9.46 0.09 -5.57
N GLY A 37 9.92 -0.96 -4.91
CA GLY A 37 11.09 -0.94 -4.05
C GLY A 37 12.26 -1.74 -4.61
N SER A 38 12.25 -2.12 -5.89
CA SER A 38 13.33 -2.93 -6.48
C SER A 38 14.60 -2.12 -6.75
N GLY A 39 14.49 -0.80 -6.77
CA GLY A 39 15.62 0.13 -6.94
C GLY A 39 16.21 0.65 -5.63
N ASP A 40 16.85 1.82 -5.69
CA ASP A 40 17.51 2.43 -4.54
C ASP A 40 16.53 3.14 -3.56
N LYS A 41 15.26 3.28 -3.95
CA LYS A 41 14.20 3.93 -3.16
C LYS A 41 12.85 3.31 -3.46
N ASN A 42 11.91 3.43 -2.53
CA ASN A 42 10.52 3.09 -2.78
C ASN A 42 9.83 4.20 -3.59
N ILE A 43 9.20 3.83 -4.70
CA ILE A 43 8.47 4.74 -5.59
C ILE A 43 7.00 4.34 -5.56
N VAL A 44 6.14 5.25 -5.11
CA VAL A 44 4.69 5.03 -5.10
C VAL A 44 4.06 5.55 -6.39
N SER A 45 3.19 4.74 -6.98
CA SER A 45 2.38 5.05 -8.16
C SER A 45 0.97 4.48 -8.00
N PHE A 46 0.06 4.86 -8.87
CA PHE A 46 -1.34 4.38 -8.86
C PHE A 46 -1.66 3.54 -10.10
N ASP A 47 -0.62 3.02 -10.75
CA ASP A 47 -0.77 2.19 -11.93
C ASP A 47 -1.13 0.75 -11.54
N ASP A 48 -2.04 0.14 -12.31
CA ASP A 48 -2.29 -1.28 -12.22
C ASP A 48 -1.22 -2.06 -12.99
N LYS A 49 -0.18 -2.48 -12.28
CA LYS A 49 0.94 -3.29 -12.79
C LYS A 49 1.06 -4.58 -11.99
N GLU A 50 1.70 -5.59 -12.59
CA GLU A 50 2.10 -6.79 -11.85
C GLU A 50 3.10 -6.43 -10.76
N ALA A 51 2.90 -7.04 -9.58
CA ALA A 51 3.78 -6.89 -8.44
C ALA A 51 4.07 -8.27 -7.84
N ASP A 52 5.25 -8.42 -7.23
CA ASP A 52 5.69 -9.64 -6.55
C ASP A 52 4.75 -10.00 -5.39
N THR A 53 4.16 -9.00 -4.74
CA THR A 53 3.14 -9.16 -3.71
C THR A 53 1.94 -8.30 -4.02
N VAL A 54 0.76 -8.93 -4.06
CA VAL A 54 -0.52 -8.24 -4.25
C VAL A 54 -1.39 -8.49 -3.03
N ILE A 55 -1.79 -7.41 -2.35
CA ILE A 55 -2.79 -7.46 -1.29
C ILE A 55 -4.06 -6.79 -1.82
N SER A 56 -5.17 -7.52 -1.83
CA SER A 56 -6.50 -6.98 -2.15
C SER A 56 -7.35 -6.93 -0.90
N THR A 57 -7.83 -5.74 -0.54
CA THR A 57 -8.73 -5.54 0.60
C THR A 57 -9.68 -4.38 0.32
N SER A 58 -10.68 -4.17 1.17
CA SER A 58 -11.55 -2.99 1.09
C SER A 58 -11.00 -1.84 1.94
N GLN A 59 -11.33 -0.60 1.58
CA GLN A 59 -10.96 0.57 2.40
C GLN A 59 -11.50 0.46 3.83
N GLU A 60 -12.68 -0.14 3.99
CA GLU A 60 -13.33 -0.36 5.28
C GLU A 60 -12.54 -1.35 6.14
N ALA A 61 -12.14 -2.49 5.58
CA ALA A 61 -11.32 -3.48 6.29
C ALA A 61 -9.93 -2.93 6.64
N LEU A 62 -9.30 -2.15 5.75
CA LEU A 62 -8.03 -1.49 6.05
C LEU A 62 -8.17 -0.46 7.17
N ALA A 63 -9.25 0.32 7.18
CA ALA A 63 -9.52 1.29 8.24
C ALA A 63 -9.76 0.60 9.60
N ASP A 64 -10.45 -0.54 9.60
CA ASP A 64 -10.64 -1.35 10.81
C ASP A 64 -9.33 -1.97 11.31
N MET A 65 -8.42 -2.37 10.40
CA MET A 65 -7.09 -2.87 10.72
C MET A 65 -6.18 -1.77 11.30
N ILE A 66 -6.20 -0.56 10.71
CA ILE A 66 -5.44 0.61 11.17
C ILE A 66 -5.96 1.11 12.53
N SER A 67 -7.28 1.08 12.74
CA SER A 67 -7.90 1.50 13.99
C SER A 67 -7.76 0.47 15.12
N GLY A 68 -7.19 -0.71 14.83
CA GLY A 68 -7.03 -1.80 15.80
C GLY A 68 -8.33 -2.54 16.15
N LYS A 69 -9.41 -2.29 15.39
CA LYS A 69 -10.69 -3.02 15.51
C LYS A 69 -10.61 -4.42 14.91
N LEU A 70 -9.81 -4.59 13.86
CA LEU A 70 -9.55 -5.87 13.21
C LEU A 70 -8.14 -6.33 13.59
N ASN A 71 -8.04 -7.41 14.36
CA ASN A 71 -6.75 -8.03 14.66
C ASN A 71 -6.28 -8.81 13.41
N PRO A 72 -5.06 -8.55 12.88
CA PRO A 72 -4.52 -9.23 11.70
C PRO A 72 -4.17 -10.71 11.90
N MET A 73 -4.37 -11.25 13.12
CA MET A 73 -3.93 -12.58 13.55
C MET A 73 -5.10 -13.47 13.91
#